data_AF-A0A956BGC8-F1
#
_entry.id   AF-A0A956BGC8-F1
#
_cell.length_a   1.000
_cell.length_b   1.000
_cell.length_c   1.000
_cell.angle_alpha   90.00
_cell.angle_beta   90.00
_cell.angle_gamma   90.00
#
_symmetry.space_group_name_H-M   'P 1'
#
loop_
_entity.id
_entity.type
_entity.pdbx_description
1 polymer ?
#
loop_
_entity_poly.entity_id
_entity_poly.type
_entity_poly.pdbx_seq_one_letter_code
_entity_poly.pdbx_strand_id
1 'polypeptide(L)'
;MGLLLDLRSTNPYTDCAAVFTLNRRFREPDNRIDMTSAIQRQPVSGEQPLPAFKPDVEKQHEWVVRAALVLVLALIWFPLMGAFGLWDPWETHYGEVGRQLLERGDWVSTWWGSHWRNGEGASEGTYFYSKPILLMWMMGLGMETLGHNSWGLRMGVALIAFTAAFSLYLMGREVWSRRTGVFMALVTATSPFFTMLGRQAQTDMPFVGLMTVSLAFLMMGIFGKRRKDKATAVDILMFLAFWLVLFIPQMQLIWVKFGDITETTPLFRKGWMMVIMYCLPVAIVLASLIFQKKKVTKGQVWLFAFYVFVALATLAKGILGFAVPGAIALIYLLVSREWWL
;
A
#
# COMPACT_ATOMS: atom_id res chain seq x y z
N MET A 1 22.28 -51.40 -26.95
CA MET A 1 21.10 -51.28 -27.83
C MET A 1 19.86 -51.29 -26.93
N GLY A 2 19.15 -50.16 -26.82
CA GLY A 2 17.96 -49.96 -25.94
C GLY A 2 18.33 -49.65 -24.49
N LEU A 3 18.33 -48.40 -23.99
CA LEU A 3 17.29 -47.36 -23.91
C LEU A 3 16.16 -47.75 -22.93
N LEU A 4 16.40 -47.52 -21.63
CA LEU A 4 15.38 -47.46 -20.59
C LEU A 4 15.19 -46.00 -20.16
N LEU A 5 14.01 -45.49 -20.48
CA LEU A 5 13.48 -44.17 -20.14
C LEU A 5 13.22 -44.08 -18.64
N ASP A 6 13.91 -43.17 -17.96
CA ASP A 6 13.55 -42.72 -16.61
C ASP A 6 12.62 -41.50 -16.73
N LEU A 7 11.34 -41.72 -16.44
CA LEU A 7 10.31 -40.69 -16.30
C LEU A 7 10.15 -40.38 -14.81
N ARG A 8 10.90 -39.39 -14.30
CA ARG A 8 10.58 -38.69 -13.04
C ARG A 8 10.87 -37.19 -13.11
N SER A 9 9.77 -36.44 -13.12
CA SER A 9 9.53 -35.13 -12.50
C SER A 9 10.57 -34.02 -12.66
N THR A 10 10.34 -33.12 -13.63
CA THR A 10 10.84 -31.74 -13.60
C THR A 10 9.99 -30.89 -12.66
N ASN A 11 10.34 -30.89 -11.37
CA ASN A 11 9.85 -29.89 -10.41
C ASN A 11 10.96 -28.83 -10.18
N PRO A 12 10.79 -27.57 -10.64
CA PRO A 12 11.82 -26.54 -10.51
C PRO A 12 11.94 -25.89 -9.12
N TYR A 13 11.28 -26.43 -8.08
CA TYR A 13 11.27 -25.82 -6.73
C TYR A 13 12.20 -26.48 -5.70
N THR A 14 12.99 -27.50 -6.06
CA THR A 14 13.84 -28.24 -5.09
C THR A 14 15.27 -27.71 -4.91
N ASP A 15 15.71 -26.69 -5.65
CA ASP A 15 17.14 -26.31 -5.69
C ASP A 15 17.57 -25.16 -4.74
N CYS A 16 16.71 -24.73 -3.81
CA CYS A 16 17.09 -23.70 -2.83
C CYS A 16 17.72 -24.25 -1.55
N ALA A 17 17.63 -25.56 -1.27
CA ALA A 17 18.20 -26.17 -0.06
C ALA A 17 19.67 -26.63 -0.22
N ALA A 18 20.19 -26.71 -1.45
CA ALA A 18 21.55 -27.20 -1.72
C ALA A 18 22.65 -26.12 -1.60
N VAL A 19 22.29 -24.84 -1.55
CA VAL A 19 23.26 -23.73 -1.53
C VAL A 19 23.82 -23.44 -0.12
N PHE A 20 23.14 -23.90 0.94
CA PHE A 20 23.56 -23.62 2.33
C PHE A 20 24.43 -24.72 2.98
N THR A 21 24.58 -25.89 2.36
CA THR A 21 25.32 -27.04 2.91
C THR A 21 26.73 -27.21 2.35
N LEU A 22 27.11 -26.45 1.32
CA LEU A 22 28.44 -26.56 0.68
C LEU A 22 29.52 -25.63 1.25
N ASN A 23 29.17 -24.74 2.18
CA ASN A 23 30.12 -23.74 2.71
C ASN A 23 30.84 -24.17 4.02
N ARG A 24 30.93 -25.48 4.30
CA ARG A 24 31.52 -25.99 5.57
C ARG A 24 32.55 -27.12 5.43
N ARG A 25 33.05 -27.42 4.22
CA ARG A 25 33.95 -28.58 4.04
C ARG A 25 35.19 -28.40 3.16
N PHE A 26 35.72 -27.20 3.02
CA PHE A 26 37.07 -27.00 2.47
C PHE A 26 37.90 -26.11 3.39
N ARG A 27 38.56 -26.76 4.35
CA ARG A 27 39.74 -26.24 5.05
C ARG A 27 40.92 -26.90 4.34
N GLU A 28 41.49 -26.22 3.35
CA GLU A 28 42.66 -26.72 2.61
C GLU A 28 43.94 -26.64 3.46
N PRO A 29 44.85 -27.62 3.37
CA PRO A 29 46.25 -27.45 3.70
C PRO A 29 47.03 -26.87 2.49
N ASP A 30 48.02 -26.07 2.84
CA ASP A 30 48.94 -25.30 2.01
C ASP A 30 49.60 -26.14 0.88
N ASN A 31 49.32 -25.81 -0.38
CA ASN A 31 50.15 -26.22 -1.52
C ASN A 31 50.03 -25.19 -2.66
N ARG A 32 51.01 -24.30 -2.75
CA ARG A 32 51.13 -23.32 -3.84
C ARG A 32 51.45 -24.03 -5.16
N ILE A 33 50.44 -24.15 -6.02
CA ILE A 33 50.63 -24.40 -7.46
C ILE A 33 50.70 -23.02 -8.14
N ASP A 34 51.85 -22.70 -8.72
CA ASP A 34 52.08 -21.48 -9.47
C ASP A 34 51.32 -21.52 -10.80
N MET A 35 50.12 -20.91 -10.83
CA MET A 35 49.24 -20.85 -12.00
C MET A 35 49.63 -19.78 -13.03
N THR A 36 50.76 -19.07 -12.86
CA THR A 36 51.12 -17.96 -13.75
C THR A 36 51.69 -18.40 -15.11
N SER A 37 52.07 -19.67 -15.28
CA SER A 37 52.68 -20.18 -16.52
C SER A 37 51.72 -20.86 -17.51
N ALA A 38 50.43 -21.02 -17.17
CA ALA A 38 49.49 -21.81 -17.99
C ALA A 38 48.40 -21.00 -18.73
N ILE A 39 48.46 -19.67 -18.74
CA ILE A 39 47.47 -18.83 -19.43
C ILE A 39 48.15 -17.93 -20.48
N GLN A 40 48.77 -18.56 -21.49
CA GLN A 40 48.90 -17.93 -22.80
C GLN A 40 47.68 -18.33 -23.63
N ARG A 41 46.59 -17.55 -23.52
CA ARG A 41 45.47 -17.66 -24.46
C ARG A 41 45.92 -17.12 -25.82
N GLN A 42 46.03 -18.01 -26.80
CA GLN A 42 46.10 -17.59 -28.20
C GLN A 42 44.80 -16.83 -28.56
N PRO A 43 44.87 -15.69 -29.29
CA PRO A 43 43.68 -14.99 -29.71
C PRO A 43 42.93 -15.83 -30.75
N VAL A 44 41.73 -16.29 -30.42
CA VAL A 44 40.85 -17.00 -31.35
C VAL A 44 40.37 -15.97 -32.37
N SER A 45 40.90 -16.04 -33.59
CA SER A 45 40.45 -15.25 -34.74
C SER A 45 39.02 -15.69 -35.12
N GLY A 46 38.01 -14.94 -34.66
CA GLY A 46 36.62 -15.24 -35.01
C GLY A 46 35.56 -14.93 -33.94
N GLU A 47 35.92 -14.37 -32.78
CA GLU A 47 34.92 -13.88 -31.84
C GLU A 47 34.17 -12.68 -32.46
N GLN A 48 33.00 -12.97 -33.05
CA GLN A 48 32.00 -11.95 -33.28
C GLN A 48 31.71 -11.29 -31.93
N PRO A 49 31.80 -9.94 -31.81
CA PRO A 49 31.42 -9.29 -30.58
C PRO A 49 30.00 -9.71 -30.24
N LEU A 50 29.80 -10.24 -29.03
CA LEU A 50 28.48 -10.54 -28.49
C LEU A 50 27.55 -9.36 -28.83
N PRO A 51 26.35 -9.61 -29.38
CA PRO A 51 25.48 -8.54 -29.82
C PRO A 51 25.32 -7.54 -28.68
N ALA A 52 25.72 -6.29 -28.95
CA ALA A 52 25.66 -5.20 -27.99
C ALA A 52 24.31 -5.23 -27.27
N PHE A 53 24.34 -5.13 -25.93
CA PHE A 53 23.18 -5.09 -25.05
C PHE A 53 22.10 -4.21 -25.68
N LYS A 54 21.07 -4.83 -26.27
CA LYS A 54 19.94 -4.11 -26.84
C LYS A 54 19.26 -3.42 -25.66
N PRO A 55 19.10 -2.09 -25.65
CA PRO A 55 18.37 -1.43 -24.57
C PRO A 55 16.99 -2.10 -24.48
N ASP A 56 16.62 -2.55 -23.28
CA ASP A 56 15.39 -3.30 -23.00
C ASP A 56 14.21 -2.74 -23.80
N VAL A 57 13.77 -3.44 -24.84
CA VAL A 57 12.57 -3.09 -25.63
C VAL A 57 11.33 -2.98 -24.72
N GLU A 58 11.37 -3.63 -23.54
CA GLU A 58 10.38 -3.49 -22.47
C GLU A 58 10.28 -2.07 -21.89
N LYS A 59 11.38 -1.30 -21.81
CA LYS A 59 11.38 0.04 -21.20
C LYS A 59 10.77 1.11 -22.09
N GLN A 60 10.94 1.02 -23.42
CA GLN A 60 10.50 2.06 -24.36
C GLN A 60 8.97 2.22 -24.43
N HIS A 61 8.21 1.17 -24.09
CA HIS A 61 6.74 1.17 -24.15
C HIS A 61 6.08 1.11 -22.76
N GLU A 62 6.86 1.22 -21.68
CA GLU A 62 6.35 1.07 -20.32
C GLU A 62 5.30 2.14 -19.97
N TRP A 63 5.49 3.37 -20.43
CA TRP A 63 4.53 4.44 -20.20
C TRP A 63 3.21 4.20 -20.95
N VAL A 64 3.26 3.58 -22.14
CA VAL A 64 2.07 3.21 -22.93
C VAL A 64 1.25 2.17 -22.17
N VAL A 65 1.91 1.13 -21.65
CA VAL A 65 1.23 0.09 -20.86
C VAL A 65 0.59 0.69 -19.60
N ARG A 66 1.30 1.58 -18.91
CA ARG A 66 0.74 2.29 -17.74
C ARG A 66 -0.44 3.17 -18.11
N ALA A 67 -0.33 3.97 -19.16
CA ALA A 67 -1.41 4.85 -19.61
C ALA A 67 -2.64 4.05 -20.05
N ALA A 68 -2.44 2.98 -20.82
CA ALA A 68 -3.51 2.07 -21.22
C ALA A 68 -4.16 1.39 -20.02
N LEU A 69 -3.37 0.93 -19.04
CA LEU A 69 -3.91 0.32 -17.84
C LEU A 69 -4.68 1.34 -16.98
N VAL A 70 -4.14 2.55 -16.79
CA VAL A 70 -4.84 3.65 -16.11
C VAL A 70 -6.18 3.92 -16.80
N LEU A 71 -6.21 4.00 -18.13
CA LEU A 71 -7.45 4.20 -18.88
C LEU A 71 -8.44 3.06 -18.65
N VAL A 72 -8.00 1.80 -18.77
CA VAL A 72 -8.87 0.63 -18.58
C VAL A 72 -9.43 0.59 -17.15
N LEU A 73 -8.59 0.77 -16.14
CA LEU A 73 -9.05 0.79 -14.75
C LEU A 73 -9.99 1.98 -14.49
N ALA A 74 -9.71 3.15 -15.08
CA ALA A 74 -10.58 4.31 -14.96
C ALA A 74 -11.98 4.03 -15.57
N LEU A 75 -12.02 3.39 -16.74
CA LEU A 75 -13.27 3.01 -17.41
C LEU A 75 -14.11 1.98 -16.62
N ILE A 76 -13.48 1.19 -15.75
CA ILE A 76 -14.20 0.24 -14.88
C ILE A 76 -14.94 0.96 -13.75
N TRP A 77 -14.28 1.89 -13.06
CA TRP A 77 -14.85 2.47 -11.82
C TRP A 77 -15.58 3.79 -11.99
N PHE A 78 -15.08 4.72 -12.81
CA PHE A 78 -15.60 6.08 -12.84
C PHE A 78 -16.88 6.25 -13.69
N PRO A 79 -16.96 5.77 -14.94
CA PRO A 79 -18.12 6.04 -15.80
C PRO A 79 -19.45 5.60 -15.18
N LEU A 80 -20.48 6.45 -15.19
CA LEU A 80 -21.82 6.10 -14.69
C LEU A 80 -21.91 5.78 -13.18
N MET A 81 -20.90 6.14 -12.37
CA MET A 81 -20.92 5.86 -10.92
C MET A 81 -22.08 6.54 -10.17
N GLY A 82 -22.54 7.69 -10.67
CA GLY A 82 -23.75 8.36 -10.18
C GLY A 82 -25.02 8.10 -10.99
N ALA A 83 -25.03 7.12 -11.90
CA ALA A 83 -26.22 6.78 -12.69
C ALA A 83 -27.27 6.00 -11.88
N PHE A 84 -26.90 5.48 -10.71
CA PHE A 84 -27.79 4.75 -9.81
C PHE A 84 -27.74 5.38 -8.41
N GLY A 85 -28.88 5.33 -7.71
CA GLY A 85 -29.03 5.85 -6.36
C GLY A 85 -28.19 5.09 -5.33
N LEU A 86 -28.25 5.55 -4.08
CA LEU A 86 -27.66 4.84 -2.95
C LEU A 86 -28.49 3.57 -2.70
N TRP A 87 -27.90 2.40 -2.90
CA TRP A 87 -28.65 1.14 -2.84
C TRP A 87 -28.48 0.41 -1.51
N ASP A 88 -27.37 0.66 -0.82
CA ASP A 88 -27.00 -0.05 0.39
C ASP A 88 -27.31 0.84 1.60
N PRO A 89 -27.90 0.28 2.67
CA PRO A 89 -28.28 1.07 3.85
C PRO A 89 -27.09 1.77 4.50
N TRP A 90 -25.87 1.27 4.32
CA TRP A 90 -24.66 1.91 4.84
C TRP A 90 -24.24 3.10 3.99
N GLU A 91 -24.53 3.14 2.68
CA GLU A 91 -24.22 4.30 1.84
C GLU A 91 -25.02 5.53 2.26
N THR A 92 -26.31 5.35 2.58
CA THR A 92 -27.16 6.45 3.07
C THR A 92 -26.74 6.88 4.46
N HIS A 93 -26.48 5.92 5.37
CA HIS A 93 -26.08 6.21 6.74
C HIS A 93 -24.73 6.92 6.80
N TYR A 94 -23.68 6.35 6.20
CA TYR A 94 -22.35 6.96 6.16
C TYR A 94 -22.33 8.23 5.32
N GLY A 95 -23.12 8.29 4.26
CA GLY A 95 -23.24 9.49 3.45
C GLY A 95 -23.85 10.65 4.21
N GLU A 96 -24.86 10.41 5.04
CA GLU A 96 -25.38 11.45 5.93
C GLU A 96 -24.34 11.87 6.97
N VAL A 97 -23.62 10.93 7.58
CA VAL A 97 -22.51 11.28 8.50
C VAL A 97 -21.45 12.13 7.78
N GLY A 98 -21.06 11.76 6.56
CA GLY A 98 -20.13 12.52 5.74
C GLY A 98 -20.64 13.92 5.37
N ARG A 99 -21.95 14.07 5.15
CA ARG A 99 -22.59 15.37 4.89
C ARG A 99 -22.60 16.24 6.14
N GLN A 100 -22.79 15.63 7.30
CA GLN A 100 -22.77 16.30 8.60
C GLN A 100 -21.38 16.84 8.96
N LEU A 101 -20.29 16.24 8.47
CA LEU A 101 -18.95 16.83 8.58
C LEU A 101 -18.89 18.21 7.92
N LEU A 102 -19.48 18.33 6.72
CA LEU A 102 -19.52 19.59 5.96
C LEU A 102 -20.46 20.60 6.60
N GLU A 103 -21.70 20.19 6.88
CA GLU A 103 -22.73 21.08 7.42
C GLU A 103 -22.34 21.66 8.79
N ARG A 104 -21.70 20.86 9.65
CA ARG A 104 -21.28 21.29 10.99
C ARG A 104 -19.89 21.92 11.02
N GLY A 105 -19.13 21.85 9.93
CA GLY A 105 -17.70 22.19 9.92
C GLY A 105 -16.86 21.33 10.87
N ASP A 106 -17.38 20.17 11.28
CA ASP A 106 -16.81 19.31 12.31
C ASP A 106 -16.21 18.04 11.68
N TRP A 107 -14.91 18.10 11.36
CA TRP A 107 -14.16 17.02 10.72
C TRP A 107 -13.57 16.00 11.69
N VAL A 108 -14.00 15.99 12.97
CA VAL A 108 -13.46 15.08 13.99
C VAL A 108 -14.57 14.29 14.68
N SER A 109 -15.66 14.95 15.06
CA SER A 109 -16.74 14.33 15.84
C SER A 109 -17.91 13.96 14.93
N THR A 110 -17.83 12.75 14.40
CA THR A 110 -18.85 12.13 13.55
C THR A 110 -20.20 12.07 14.27
N TRP A 111 -21.25 12.45 13.55
CA TRP A 111 -22.61 12.53 14.08
C TRP A 111 -23.60 12.11 13.02
N TRP A 112 -24.66 11.46 13.46
CA TRP A 112 -25.75 11.02 12.62
C TRP A 112 -27.06 11.48 13.24
N GLY A 113 -27.92 12.09 12.44
CA GLY A 113 -29.21 12.60 12.90
C GLY A 113 -29.74 13.73 12.03
N SER A 114 -30.71 14.43 12.58
CA SER A 114 -31.40 15.55 11.95
C SER A 114 -31.29 16.80 12.82
N HIS A 115 -30.95 17.94 12.21
CA HIS A 115 -31.01 19.24 12.89
C HIS A 115 -32.46 19.68 13.15
N TRP A 116 -33.43 19.04 12.50
CA TRP A 116 -34.85 19.30 12.67
C TRP A 116 -35.34 18.75 14.00
N ARG A 117 -36.11 19.57 14.71
CA ARG A 117 -36.86 19.16 15.90
C ARG A 117 -38.21 18.58 15.48
N ASN A 118 -38.64 17.51 16.13
CA ASN A 118 -39.99 17.00 15.96
C ASN A 118 -41.03 18.00 16.53
N GLY A 119 -42.32 17.72 16.35
CA GLY A 119 -43.41 18.57 16.85
C GLY A 119 -43.43 18.75 18.39
N GLU A 120 -42.69 17.92 19.12
CA GLU A 120 -42.54 17.98 20.58
C GLU A 120 -41.25 18.72 21.01
N GLY A 121 -40.47 19.22 20.06
CA GLY A 121 -39.22 19.96 20.32
C GLY A 121 -37.99 19.09 20.55
N ALA A 122 -38.09 17.76 20.41
CA ALA A 122 -36.96 16.84 20.52
C ALA A 122 -36.14 16.84 19.22
N SER A 123 -34.81 16.96 19.36
CA SER A 123 -33.86 16.78 18.26
C SER A 123 -33.49 15.30 18.11
N GLU A 124 -33.44 14.81 16.88
CA GLU A 124 -33.00 13.45 16.59
C GLU A 124 -31.51 13.42 16.25
N GLY A 125 -30.74 12.56 16.91
CA GLY A 125 -29.36 12.31 16.51
C GLY A 125 -28.42 11.98 17.65
N THR A 126 -27.31 11.35 17.30
CA THR A 126 -26.26 10.96 18.25
C THR A 126 -24.89 10.94 17.59
N TYR A 127 -23.85 11.00 18.42
CA TYR A 127 -22.49 10.83 17.94
C TYR A 127 -22.29 9.40 17.40
N PHE A 128 -21.68 9.30 16.23
CA PHE A 128 -21.47 8.05 15.52
C PHE A 128 -20.00 7.60 15.65
N TYR A 129 -19.68 6.81 16.68
CA TYR A 129 -18.31 6.32 16.92
C TYR A 129 -18.12 4.82 16.60
N SER A 130 -18.96 4.25 15.73
CA SER A 130 -18.87 2.83 15.36
C SER A 130 -17.74 2.53 14.38
N LYS A 131 -17.39 3.48 13.51
CA LYS A 131 -16.35 3.34 12.49
C LYS A 131 -15.32 4.47 12.61
N PRO A 132 -14.03 4.21 12.31
CA PRO A 132 -13.05 5.27 12.25
C PRO A 132 -13.24 6.16 11.00
N ILE A 133 -12.62 7.33 11.03
CA ILE A 133 -13.08 8.51 10.31
C ILE A 133 -12.78 8.54 8.80
N LEU A 134 -11.94 7.63 8.29
CA LEU A 134 -11.39 7.76 6.93
C LEU A 134 -12.47 7.81 5.85
N LEU A 135 -13.47 6.94 5.92
CA LEU A 135 -14.55 6.93 4.92
C LEU A 135 -15.32 8.26 4.93
N MET A 136 -15.60 8.80 6.11
CA MET A 136 -16.34 10.05 6.27
C MET A 136 -15.54 11.23 5.73
N TRP A 137 -14.22 11.27 5.93
CA TRP A 137 -13.36 12.26 5.27
C TRP A 137 -13.38 12.13 3.75
N MET A 138 -13.30 10.91 3.23
CA MET A 138 -13.36 10.68 1.78
C MET A 138 -14.69 11.14 1.18
N MET A 139 -15.81 10.86 1.86
CA MET A 139 -17.15 11.30 1.45
C MET A 139 -17.29 12.81 1.54
N GLY A 140 -16.89 13.43 2.66
CA GLY A 140 -16.94 14.87 2.85
C GLY A 140 -16.13 15.61 1.80
N LEU A 141 -14.87 15.22 1.59
CA LEU A 141 -14.01 15.80 0.55
C LEU A 141 -14.58 15.59 -0.86
N GLY A 142 -15.15 14.40 -1.13
CA GLY A 142 -15.78 14.11 -2.40
C GLY A 142 -17.03 14.97 -2.67
N MET A 143 -17.88 15.17 -1.66
CA MET A 143 -19.06 16.03 -1.77
C MET A 143 -18.70 17.52 -1.88
N GLU A 144 -17.67 17.96 -1.15
CA GLU A 144 -17.17 19.34 -1.23
C GLU A 144 -16.60 19.67 -2.62
N THR A 145 -15.90 18.71 -3.24
CA THR A 145 -15.21 18.94 -4.53
C THR A 145 -16.04 18.61 -5.76
N LEU A 146 -16.94 17.62 -5.69
CA LEU A 146 -17.72 17.11 -6.84
C LEU A 146 -19.23 17.31 -6.67
N GLY A 147 -19.64 17.95 -5.58
CA GLY A 147 -21.02 18.25 -5.25
C GLY A 147 -21.73 17.15 -4.46
N HIS A 148 -22.88 17.53 -3.90
CA HIS A 148 -23.75 16.69 -3.07
C HIS A 148 -24.54 15.69 -3.91
N ASN A 149 -23.86 14.68 -4.43
CA ASN A 149 -24.41 13.66 -5.31
C ASN A 149 -23.70 12.31 -5.11
N SER A 150 -24.21 11.26 -5.75
CA SER A 150 -23.62 9.92 -5.67
C SER A 150 -22.18 9.83 -6.20
N TRP A 151 -21.78 10.73 -7.11
CA TRP A 151 -20.40 10.81 -7.59
C TRP A 151 -19.46 11.30 -6.50
N GLY A 152 -19.77 12.44 -5.86
CA GLY A 152 -19.00 12.97 -4.74
C GLY A 152 -18.91 11.97 -3.60
N LEU A 153 -20.02 11.31 -3.27
CA LEU A 153 -20.04 10.32 -2.19
C LEU A 153 -19.11 9.10 -2.43
N ARG A 154 -19.10 8.57 -3.66
CA ARG A 154 -18.37 7.33 -4.00
C ARG A 154 -16.95 7.57 -4.50
N MET A 155 -16.59 8.79 -4.87
CA MET A 155 -15.31 9.11 -5.54
C MET A 155 -14.10 8.58 -4.78
N GLY A 156 -14.01 8.85 -3.48
CA GLY A 156 -12.88 8.37 -2.69
C GLY A 156 -12.77 6.84 -2.72
N VAL A 157 -13.89 6.12 -2.62
CA VAL A 157 -13.89 4.66 -2.63
C VAL A 157 -13.45 4.10 -3.98
N ALA A 158 -13.94 4.69 -5.07
CA ALA A 158 -13.51 4.34 -6.43
C ALA A 158 -12.00 4.60 -6.65
N LEU A 159 -11.48 5.72 -6.14
CA LEU A 159 -10.05 6.03 -6.19
C LEU A 159 -9.20 5.01 -5.42
N ILE A 160 -9.67 4.51 -4.28
CA ILE A 160 -8.97 3.45 -3.54
C ILE A 160 -8.96 2.15 -4.34
N ALA A 161 -10.10 1.74 -4.91
CA ALA A 161 -10.18 0.53 -5.73
C ALA A 161 -9.23 0.60 -6.95
N PHE A 162 -9.25 1.75 -7.63
CA PHE A 162 -8.33 2.05 -8.74
C PHE A 162 -6.87 1.96 -8.30
N THR A 163 -6.51 2.64 -7.20
CA THR A 163 -5.13 2.68 -6.69
C THR A 163 -4.66 1.29 -6.27
N ALA A 164 -5.52 0.50 -5.64
CA ALA A 164 -5.24 -0.87 -5.26
C ALA A 164 -4.97 -1.74 -6.48
N ALA A 165 -5.84 -1.74 -7.49
CA ALA A 165 -5.62 -2.50 -8.73
C ALA A 165 -4.34 -2.06 -9.47
N PHE A 166 -4.07 -0.76 -9.55
CA PHE A 166 -2.85 -0.24 -10.18
C PHE A 166 -1.59 -0.60 -9.38
N SER A 167 -1.65 -0.62 -8.06
CA SER A 167 -0.52 -1.04 -7.20
C SER A 167 -0.13 -2.49 -7.43
N LEU A 168 -1.09 -3.38 -7.76
CA LEU A 168 -0.82 -4.77 -8.12
C LEU A 168 -0.04 -4.88 -9.44
N TYR A 169 -0.29 -3.99 -10.41
CA TYR A 169 0.54 -3.90 -11.60
C TYR A 169 1.98 -3.50 -11.25
N LEU A 170 2.15 -2.44 -10.44
CA LEU A 170 3.47 -1.96 -10.05
C LEU A 170 4.26 -3.05 -9.32
N MET A 171 3.63 -3.74 -8.37
CA MET A 171 4.23 -4.84 -7.63
C MET A 171 4.50 -6.04 -8.53
N GLY A 172 3.55 -6.46 -9.38
CA GLY A 172 3.71 -7.64 -10.23
C GLY A 172 4.85 -7.49 -11.22
N ARG A 173 5.03 -6.28 -11.74
CA ARG A 173 6.17 -5.90 -12.57
C ARG A 173 7.49 -5.88 -11.81
N GLU A 174 7.48 -5.37 -10.58
CA GLU A 174 8.68 -5.24 -9.74
C GLU A 174 9.20 -6.58 -9.24
N VAL A 175 8.30 -7.51 -8.91
CA VAL A 175 8.65 -8.84 -8.37
C VAL A 175 8.87 -9.84 -9.50
N TRP A 176 7.95 -9.93 -10.46
CA TRP A 176 7.97 -10.94 -11.52
C TRP A 176 8.19 -10.36 -12.91
N SER A 177 7.14 -9.91 -13.58
CA SER A 177 7.19 -9.43 -14.95
C SER A 177 6.08 -8.44 -15.25
N ARG A 178 6.28 -7.61 -16.28
CA ARG A 178 5.25 -6.66 -16.73
C ARG A 178 3.94 -7.36 -17.08
N ARG A 179 3.99 -8.51 -17.76
CA ARG A 179 2.81 -9.30 -18.14
C ARG A 179 2.05 -9.78 -16.91
N THR A 180 2.77 -10.33 -15.92
CA THR A 180 2.19 -10.76 -14.66
C THR A 180 1.47 -9.60 -13.97
N GLY A 181 2.11 -8.43 -13.87
CA GLY A 181 1.49 -7.25 -13.27
C GLY A 181 0.19 -6.82 -13.98
N VAL A 182 0.15 -6.85 -15.32
CA VAL A 182 -1.07 -6.51 -16.07
C VAL A 182 -2.18 -7.50 -15.75
N PHE A 183 -1.91 -8.81 -15.76
CA PHE A 183 -2.91 -9.82 -15.43
C PHE A 183 -3.40 -9.68 -13.98
N MET A 184 -2.51 -9.44 -13.03
CA MET A 184 -2.91 -9.22 -11.63
C MET A 184 -3.87 -8.04 -11.50
N ALA A 185 -3.54 -6.88 -12.10
CA ALA A 185 -4.39 -5.71 -12.05
C ALA A 185 -5.75 -5.95 -12.73
N LEU A 186 -5.77 -6.56 -13.92
CA LEU A 186 -7.00 -6.79 -14.68
C LEU A 186 -7.90 -7.84 -14.02
N VAL A 187 -7.34 -8.96 -13.55
CA VAL A 187 -8.11 -10.01 -12.87
C VAL A 187 -8.74 -9.47 -11.59
N THR A 188 -7.99 -8.72 -10.77
CA THR A 188 -8.55 -8.09 -9.58
C THR A 188 -9.60 -7.03 -9.94
N ALA A 189 -9.34 -6.19 -10.95
CA ALA A 189 -10.26 -5.13 -11.34
C ALA A 189 -11.59 -5.63 -11.94
N THR A 190 -11.57 -6.81 -12.57
CA THR A 190 -12.75 -7.47 -13.15
C THR A 190 -13.39 -8.49 -12.21
N SER A 191 -12.80 -8.73 -11.04
CA SER A 191 -13.39 -9.61 -10.03
C SER A 191 -14.68 -8.99 -9.49
N PRO A 192 -15.86 -9.65 -9.63
CA PRO A 192 -17.16 -9.02 -9.39
C PRO A 192 -17.27 -8.33 -8.03
N PHE A 193 -16.80 -8.99 -6.97
CA PHE A 193 -16.89 -8.45 -5.62
C PHE A 193 -15.97 -7.24 -5.39
N PHE A 194 -14.77 -7.25 -5.98
CA PHE A 194 -13.84 -6.13 -5.88
C PHE A 194 -14.36 -4.92 -6.65
N THR A 195 -14.90 -5.12 -7.85
CA THR A 195 -15.55 -4.06 -8.63
C THR A 195 -16.76 -3.49 -7.89
N MET A 196 -17.62 -4.35 -7.35
CA MET A 196 -18.82 -3.94 -6.59
C MET A 196 -18.44 -3.10 -5.37
N LEU A 197 -17.50 -3.56 -4.55
CA LEU A 197 -17.01 -2.82 -3.39
C LEU A 197 -16.40 -1.46 -3.79
N GLY A 198 -15.75 -1.38 -4.95
CA GLY A 198 -15.19 -0.13 -5.48
C GLY A 198 -16.23 0.89 -5.94
N ARG A 199 -17.50 0.51 -6.01
CA ARG A 199 -18.62 1.38 -6.39
C ARG A 199 -19.65 1.57 -5.27
N GLN A 200 -19.38 1.03 -4.09
CA GLN A 200 -20.23 1.12 -2.92
C GLN A 200 -19.53 1.93 -1.85
N ALA A 201 -20.14 3.02 -1.40
CA ALA A 201 -19.57 3.96 -0.43
C ALA A 201 -19.57 3.38 1.01
N GLN A 202 -18.77 2.33 1.23
CA GLN A 202 -18.69 1.58 2.49
C GLN A 202 -17.24 1.42 2.97
N THR A 203 -17.05 1.19 4.27
CA THR A 203 -15.71 1.07 4.91
C THR A 203 -14.86 -0.11 4.39
N ASP A 204 -15.51 -1.06 3.72
CA ASP A 204 -14.92 -2.30 3.23
C ASP A 204 -13.85 -2.05 2.17
N MET A 205 -14.13 -1.25 1.16
CA MET A 205 -13.16 -0.97 0.10
C MET A 205 -11.98 -0.10 0.59
N PRO A 206 -12.16 0.97 1.38
CA PRO A 206 -11.03 1.65 2.02
C PRO A 206 -10.11 0.68 2.76
N PHE A 207 -10.66 -0.24 3.55
CA PHE A 207 -9.85 -1.25 4.23
C PHE A 207 -9.16 -2.21 3.24
N VAL A 208 -9.90 -2.89 2.37
CA VAL A 208 -9.37 -3.92 1.46
C VAL A 208 -8.39 -3.32 0.46
N GLY A 209 -8.72 -2.16 -0.12
CA GLY A 209 -7.89 -1.49 -1.11
C GLY A 209 -6.59 -0.96 -0.50
N LEU A 210 -6.63 -0.28 0.65
CA LEU A 210 -5.41 0.19 1.32
C LEU A 210 -4.56 -0.96 1.83
N MET A 211 -5.17 -2.05 2.30
CA MET A 211 -4.45 -3.29 2.61
C MET A 211 -3.79 -3.92 1.39
N THR A 212 -4.47 -3.91 0.24
CA THR A 212 -3.90 -4.41 -1.03
C THR A 212 -2.69 -3.58 -1.44
N VAL A 213 -2.79 -2.25 -1.38
CA VAL A 213 -1.67 -1.33 -1.66
C VAL A 213 -0.52 -1.56 -0.67
N SER A 214 -0.83 -1.69 0.61
CA SER A 214 0.14 -1.98 1.66
C SER A 214 0.90 -3.26 1.36
N LEU A 215 0.21 -4.38 1.14
CA LEU A 215 0.83 -5.67 0.84
C LEU A 215 1.60 -5.66 -0.48
N ALA A 216 1.16 -4.89 -1.48
CA ALA A 216 1.92 -4.66 -2.70
C ALA A 216 3.28 -3.99 -2.39
N PHE A 217 3.31 -2.98 -1.52
CA PHE A 217 4.56 -2.38 -1.06
C PHE A 217 5.43 -3.33 -0.23
N LEU A 218 4.84 -4.16 0.63
CA LEU A 218 5.56 -5.20 1.37
C LEU A 218 6.24 -6.19 0.40
N MET A 219 5.50 -6.68 -0.59
CA MET A 219 6.00 -7.59 -1.61
C MET A 219 7.14 -6.97 -2.43
N MET A 220 7.04 -5.70 -2.78
CA MET A 220 8.15 -4.97 -3.43
C MET A 220 9.36 -4.83 -2.49
N GLY A 221 9.13 -4.46 -1.23
CA GLY A 221 10.17 -4.30 -0.20
C GLY A 221 10.96 -5.57 0.06
N ILE A 222 10.27 -6.71 0.13
CA ILE A 222 10.86 -8.01 0.44
C ILE A 222 11.35 -8.71 -0.82
N PHE A 223 10.59 -8.77 -1.91
CA PHE A 223 10.91 -9.62 -3.07
C PHE A 223 11.22 -8.84 -4.35
N GLY A 224 11.11 -7.51 -4.34
CA GLY A 224 11.32 -6.69 -5.52
C GLY A 224 12.74 -6.80 -6.08
N LYS A 225 12.86 -6.82 -7.41
CA LYS A 225 14.16 -6.90 -8.12
C LYS A 225 15.08 -5.76 -7.74
N ARG A 226 14.53 -4.55 -7.54
CA ARG A 226 15.29 -3.32 -7.23
C ARG A 226 15.37 -3.03 -5.73
N ARG A 227 14.98 -3.96 -4.85
CA ARG A 227 14.94 -3.72 -3.38
C ARG A 227 16.29 -3.33 -2.78
N LYS A 228 17.40 -3.84 -3.33
CA LYS A 228 18.77 -3.57 -2.87
C LYS A 228 19.37 -2.31 -3.50
N ASP A 229 18.72 -1.76 -4.52
CA ASP A 229 19.18 -0.54 -5.17
C ASP A 229 19.13 0.62 -4.18
N LYS A 230 20.05 1.57 -4.34
CA LYS A 230 20.04 2.81 -3.56
C LYS A 230 18.79 3.60 -3.91
N ALA A 231 18.09 4.10 -2.89
CA ALA A 231 16.99 5.03 -3.10
C ALA A 231 17.53 6.33 -3.70
N THR A 232 16.85 6.84 -4.72
CA THR A 232 17.15 8.15 -5.30
C THR A 232 16.53 9.26 -4.45
N ALA A 233 17.02 10.50 -4.61
CA ALA A 233 16.42 11.65 -3.94
C ALA A 233 14.93 11.81 -4.29
N VAL A 234 14.54 11.45 -5.52
CA VAL A 234 13.15 11.46 -5.98
C VAL A 234 12.30 10.45 -5.22
N ASP A 235 12.79 9.23 -4.99
CA ASP A 235 12.05 8.20 -4.24
C ASP A 235 11.75 8.68 -2.80
N ILE A 236 12.74 9.30 -2.16
CA ILE A 236 12.62 9.83 -0.80
C ILE A 236 11.69 11.04 -0.78
N LEU A 237 11.86 11.99 -1.70
CA LEU A 237 11.03 13.19 -1.78
C LEU A 237 9.56 12.84 -2.04
N MET A 238 9.29 11.91 -2.95
CA MET A 238 7.93 11.44 -3.23
C MET A 238 7.28 10.80 -2.00
N PHE A 239 8.03 9.97 -1.26
CA PHE A 239 7.55 9.38 -0.02
C PHE A 239 7.27 10.44 1.05
N LEU A 240 8.21 11.37 1.27
CA LEU A 240 8.04 12.44 2.26
C LEU A 240 6.89 13.38 1.89
N ALA A 241 6.75 13.75 0.62
CA ALA A 241 5.65 14.58 0.15
C ALA A 241 4.30 13.89 0.38
N PHE A 242 4.19 12.61 0.01
CA PHE A 242 2.98 11.82 0.25
C PHE A 242 2.65 11.74 1.75
N TRP A 243 3.65 11.45 2.58
CA TRP A 243 3.48 11.38 4.02
C TRP A 243 3.06 12.73 4.62
N LEU A 244 3.66 13.84 4.20
CA LEU A 244 3.32 15.19 4.67
C LEU A 244 1.89 15.59 4.30
N VAL A 245 1.42 15.24 3.10
CA VAL A 245 0.04 15.48 2.66
C VAL A 245 -0.97 14.76 3.57
N LEU A 246 -0.62 13.59 4.10
CA LEU A 246 -1.46 12.88 5.06
C LEU A 246 -1.32 13.43 6.48
N PHE A 247 -0.10 13.77 6.88
CA PHE A 247 0.25 14.15 8.24
C PHE A 247 -0.25 15.55 8.61
N ILE A 248 0.02 16.56 7.77
CA ILE A 248 -0.24 17.97 8.10
C ILE A 248 -1.72 18.24 8.37
N PRO A 249 -2.67 17.82 7.51
CA PRO A 249 -4.09 18.08 7.76
C PRO A 249 -4.59 17.44 9.05
N GLN A 250 -4.11 16.23 9.39
CA GLN A 250 -4.47 15.57 10.64
C GLN A 250 -3.97 16.36 11.86
N MET A 251 -2.74 16.89 11.80
CA MET A 251 -2.21 17.72 12.88
C MET A 251 -2.98 19.03 13.03
N GLN A 252 -3.37 19.66 11.92
CA GLN A 252 -4.20 20.86 11.93
C GLN A 252 -5.57 20.58 12.57
N LEU A 253 -6.22 19.47 12.20
CA LEU A 253 -7.49 19.07 12.79
C LEU A 253 -7.37 18.84 14.29
N ILE A 254 -6.35 18.10 14.74
CA ILE A 254 -6.13 17.86 16.18
C ILE A 254 -5.81 19.17 16.92
N TRP A 255 -5.04 20.07 16.31
CA TRP A 255 -4.67 21.34 16.93
C TRP A 255 -5.85 22.29 17.10
N VAL A 256 -6.59 22.56 16.02
CA VAL A 256 -7.70 23.55 16.00
C VAL A 256 -8.83 23.11 16.92
N LYS A 257 -9.22 21.84 16.82
CA LYS A 257 -10.45 21.32 17.44
C LYS A 257 -10.32 21.02 18.93
N PHE A 258 -9.09 20.98 19.43
CA PHE A 258 -8.76 20.72 20.83
C PHE A 258 -7.97 21.87 21.48
N GLY A 259 -7.93 23.05 20.84
CA GLY A 259 -7.47 24.30 21.44
C GLY A 259 -8.51 24.94 22.38
N ASP A 260 -9.78 24.60 22.23
CA ASP A 260 -10.92 25.20 22.96
C ASP A 260 -11.25 24.54 24.31
N ILE A 261 -10.39 23.64 24.81
CA ILE A 261 -10.77 22.85 25.98
C ILE A 261 -10.48 23.60 27.28
N THR A 262 -11.56 23.96 27.97
CA THR A 262 -11.60 24.40 29.37
C THR A 262 -10.72 23.54 30.30
N GLU A 263 -10.20 24.17 31.36
CA GLU A 263 -9.17 23.61 32.28
C GLU A 263 -9.48 22.23 32.90
N THR A 264 -10.74 21.78 32.88
CA THR A 264 -11.23 20.58 33.57
C THR A 264 -11.05 19.25 32.83
N THR A 265 -10.51 19.24 31.61
CA THR A 265 -10.33 17.98 30.88
C THR A 265 -9.06 17.21 31.28
N PRO A 266 -9.13 15.86 31.31
CA PRO A 266 -7.96 15.01 31.55
C PRO A 266 -6.82 15.35 30.60
N LEU A 267 -5.58 15.32 31.09
CA LEU A 267 -4.39 15.74 30.34
C LEU A 267 -4.31 15.08 28.95
N PHE A 268 -4.55 13.76 28.85
CA PHE A 268 -4.54 12.97 27.61
C PHE A 268 -5.62 13.35 26.58
N ARG A 269 -6.57 14.20 26.96
CA ARG A 269 -7.61 14.72 26.06
C ARG A 269 -7.29 16.12 25.52
N LYS A 270 -6.18 16.74 25.95
CA LYS A 270 -5.75 18.05 25.45
C LYS A 270 -5.09 17.91 24.08
N GLY A 271 -5.47 18.77 23.14
CA GLY A 271 -5.04 18.71 21.74
C GLY A 271 -3.54 18.75 21.54
N TRP A 272 -2.89 19.72 22.17
CA TRP A 272 -1.43 19.87 22.11
C TRP A 272 -0.70 18.61 22.62
N MET A 273 -1.25 17.91 23.62
CA MET A 273 -0.62 16.70 24.12
C MET A 273 -0.83 15.52 23.17
N MET A 274 -1.98 15.41 22.51
CA MET A 274 -2.17 14.42 21.44
C MET A 274 -1.21 14.68 20.27
N VAL A 275 -1.00 15.94 19.89
CA VAL A 275 0.00 16.32 18.87
C VAL A 275 1.39 15.89 19.31
N ILE A 276 1.81 16.14 20.56
CA ILE A 276 3.12 15.70 21.06
C ILE A 276 3.22 14.17 21.04
N MET A 277 2.21 13.45 21.53
CA MET A 277 2.19 11.99 21.55
C MET A 277 2.29 11.37 20.15
N TYR A 278 1.82 12.09 19.12
CA TYR A 278 1.91 11.66 17.72
C TYR A 278 3.22 12.08 17.05
N CYS A 279 3.65 13.33 17.26
CA CYS A 279 4.88 13.89 16.68
C CYS A 279 6.14 13.28 17.27
N LEU A 280 6.14 12.88 18.54
CA LEU A 280 7.32 12.35 19.21
C LEU A 280 7.78 11.00 18.62
N PRO A 281 6.92 9.97 18.46
CA PRO A 281 7.29 8.73 17.77
C PRO A 281 7.74 8.97 16.32
N VAL A 282 7.07 9.87 15.60
CA VAL A 282 7.44 10.24 14.23
C VAL A 282 8.83 10.87 14.19
N ALA A 283 9.12 11.81 15.09
CA ALA A 283 10.43 12.45 15.19
C ALA A 283 11.52 11.45 15.53
N ILE A 284 11.26 10.48 16.41
CA ILE A 284 12.19 9.39 16.74
C ILE A 284 12.48 8.54 15.50
N VAL A 285 11.45 8.15 14.75
CA VAL A 285 11.62 7.36 13.51
C VAL A 285 12.43 8.16 12.49
N LEU A 286 12.06 9.42 12.20
CA LEU A 286 12.79 10.27 11.26
C LEU A 286 14.25 10.49 11.69
N ALA A 287 14.49 10.77 12.97
CA ALA A 287 15.82 10.91 13.53
C ALA A 287 16.63 9.61 13.35
N SER A 288 16.04 8.44 13.62
CA SER A 288 16.70 7.15 13.42
C SER A 288 17.13 6.91 11.98
N LEU A 289 16.38 7.44 11.00
CA LEU A 289 16.75 7.36 9.58
C LEU A 289 17.89 8.33 9.22
N ILE A 290 17.89 9.52 9.80
CA ILE A 290 18.97 10.51 9.59
C ILE A 290 20.28 10.02 10.21
N PHE A 291 20.21 9.40 11.39
CA PHE A 291 21.39 8.88 12.10
C PHE A 291 21.93 7.55 11.54
N GLN A 292 21.22 6.91 10.60
CA GLN A 292 21.76 5.74 9.91
C GLN A 292 22.91 6.12 8.98
N LYS A 293 24.11 5.61 9.27
CA LYS A 293 25.29 5.74 8.40
C LYS A 293 25.15 4.98 7.06
N LYS A 294 24.17 4.08 6.95
CA LYS A 294 23.90 3.31 5.72
C LYS A 294 22.95 4.10 4.81
N LYS A 295 23.24 4.12 3.51
CA LYS A 295 22.35 4.73 2.51
C LYS A 295 21.04 3.96 2.44
N VAL A 296 19.92 4.68 2.43
CA VAL A 296 18.58 4.13 2.32
C VAL A 296 18.42 3.39 0.99
N THR A 297 17.86 2.18 1.03
CA THR A 297 17.56 1.38 -0.16
C THR A 297 16.11 1.58 -0.62
N LYS A 298 15.82 1.28 -1.89
CA LYS A 298 14.44 1.33 -2.40
C LYS A 298 13.51 0.38 -1.65
N GLY A 299 14.01 -0.79 -1.25
CA GLY A 299 13.27 -1.74 -0.43
C GLY A 299 12.79 -1.11 0.89
N GLN A 300 13.66 -0.35 1.56
CA GLN A 300 13.28 0.36 2.79
C GLN A 300 12.21 1.43 2.55
N VAL A 301 12.29 2.19 1.44
CA VAL A 301 11.25 3.17 1.10
C VAL A 301 9.89 2.50 0.90
N TRP A 302 9.86 1.35 0.19
CA TRP A 302 8.62 0.58 0.05
C TRP A 302 8.11 0.03 1.38
N LEU A 303 8.99 -0.40 2.29
CA LEU A 303 8.56 -0.82 3.63
C LEU A 303 7.96 0.34 4.44
N PHE A 304 8.49 1.56 4.34
CA PHE A 304 7.84 2.72 4.96
C PHE A 304 6.47 3.00 4.34
N ALA A 305 6.33 2.90 3.02
CA ALA A 305 5.03 3.02 2.37
C ALA A 305 4.06 1.93 2.88
N PHE A 306 4.51 0.68 3.00
CA PHE A 306 3.73 -0.41 3.60
C PHE A 306 3.12 0.00 4.95
N TYR A 307 3.93 0.50 5.89
CA TYR A 307 3.47 0.92 7.21
C TYR A 307 2.47 2.09 7.15
N VAL A 308 2.69 3.08 6.27
CA VAL A 308 1.74 4.18 6.07
C VAL A 308 0.38 3.66 5.61
N PHE A 309 0.35 2.73 4.65
CA PHE A 309 -0.91 2.15 4.17
C PHE A 309 -1.59 1.22 5.18
N VAL A 310 -0.84 0.52 6.05
CA VAL A 310 -1.42 -0.20 7.22
C VAL A 310 -2.11 0.77 8.17
N ALA A 311 -1.47 1.92 8.45
CA ALA A 311 -2.04 2.96 9.31
C ALA A 311 -3.33 3.54 8.70
N LEU A 312 -3.34 3.81 7.38
CA LEU A 312 -4.56 4.26 6.70
C LEU A 312 -5.66 3.18 6.70
N ALA A 313 -5.32 1.91 6.50
CA ALA A 313 -6.30 0.82 6.60
C ALA A 313 -6.88 0.69 8.02
N THR A 314 -6.07 1.00 9.04
CA THR A 314 -6.53 1.09 10.43
C THR A 314 -7.52 2.25 10.61
N LEU A 315 -7.33 3.36 9.90
CA LEU A 315 -8.29 4.47 9.90
C LEU A 315 -9.60 4.15 9.15
N ALA A 316 -9.63 3.09 8.32
CA ALA A 316 -10.85 2.61 7.65
C ALA A 316 -11.70 1.68 8.52
N LYS A 317 -11.08 0.68 9.17
CA LYS A 317 -11.79 -0.38 9.92
C LYS A 317 -11.26 -0.65 11.34
N GLY A 318 -10.42 0.23 11.87
CA GLY A 318 -9.86 0.13 13.22
C GLY A 318 -8.80 -0.96 13.31
N ILE A 319 -8.81 -1.70 14.42
CA ILE A 319 -7.83 -2.75 14.77
C ILE A 319 -7.55 -3.75 13.63
N LEU A 320 -8.54 -4.01 12.77
CA LEU A 320 -8.40 -4.93 11.64
C LEU A 320 -7.27 -4.56 10.68
N GLY A 321 -6.96 -3.26 10.53
CA GLY A 321 -5.86 -2.74 9.70
C GLY A 321 -4.51 -3.37 10.04
N PHE A 322 -4.18 -3.47 11.33
CA PHE A 322 -2.93 -4.09 11.77
C PHE A 322 -3.10 -5.58 12.10
N ALA A 323 -4.27 -5.99 12.59
CA ALA A 323 -4.50 -7.34 13.08
C ALA A 323 -4.41 -8.38 11.97
N VAL A 324 -4.93 -8.10 10.77
CA VAL A 324 -4.89 -9.04 9.65
C VAL A 324 -3.46 -9.32 9.18
N PRO A 325 -2.64 -8.33 8.77
CA PRO A 325 -1.26 -8.59 8.39
C PRO A 325 -0.42 -9.15 9.54
N GLY A 326 -0.67 -8.70 10.78
CA GLY A 326 -0.01 -9.24 11.97
C GLY A 326 -0.33 -10.72 12.21
N ALA A 327 -1.60 -11.12 12.07
CA ALA A 327 -2.03 -12.51 12.19
C ALA A 327 -1.43 -13.38 11.09
N ILE A 328 -1.40 -12.89 9.85
CA ILE A 328 -0.78 -13.61 8.72
C ILE A 328 0.72 -13.81 8.98
N ALA A 329 1.43 -12.77 9.42
CA ALA A 329 2.85 -12.86 9.76
C ALA A 329 3.08 -13.84 10.92
N LEU A 330 2.26 -13.79 11.97
CA LEU A 330 2.35 -14.70 13.09
C LEU A 330 2.10 -16.16 12.66
N ILE A 331 1.07 -16.42 11.87
CA ILE A 331 0.78 -17.75 11.32
C ILE A 331 1.95 -18.22 10.45
N TYR A 332 2.49 -17.35 9.60
CA TYR A 332 3.67 -17.67 8.80
C TYR A 332 4.85 -18.07 9.67
N LEU A 333 5.20 -17.29 10.70
CA LEU A 333 6.30 -17.59 11.62
C LEU A 333 6.08 -18.89 12.40
N LEU A 334 4.84 -19.17 12.82
CA LEU A 334 4.48 -20.41 13.50
C LEU A 334 4.65 -21.64 12.58
N VAL A 335 4.30 -21.50 11.30
CA VAL A 335 4.39 -22.58 10.31
C VAL A 335 5.83 -22.77 9.82
N SER A 336 6.54 -21.68 9.51
CA SER A 336 7.92 -21.71 9.00
C SER A 336 8.95 -22.02 10.10
N ARG A 337 8.63 -21.73 11.37
CA ARG A 337 9.54 -21.77 12.52
C ARG A 337 10.78 -20.86 12.37
N GLU A 338 10.72 -19.89 11.45
CA GLU A 338 11.81 -18.96 11.18
C GLU A 338 11.69 -17.70 12.05
N TRP A 339 11.87 -17.86 13.37
CA TRP A 339 11.74 -16.77 14.36
C TRP A 339 12.80 -15.68 14.26
N TRP A 340 13.79 -15.83 13.37
CA TRP A 340 14.91 -14.89 13.19
C TRP A 340 14.74 -13.92 12.02
N LEU A 341 13.59 -13.95 11.33
CA LEU A 341 13.15 -12.89 10.41
C LEU A 341 12.74 -11.65 11.19
#